data_AF-A0A3S0CLG8-F1
#
_entry.id   AF-A0A3S0CLG8-F1
#
_cell.length_a   1.000
_cell.length_b   1.000
_cell.length_c   1.000
_cell.angle_alpha   90.00
_cell.angle_beta   90.00
_cell.angle_gamma   90.00
#
_symmetry.space_group_name_H-M   'P 1'
#
loop_
_entity.id
_entity.type
_entity.pdbx_description
1 polymer ?
#
loop_
_entity_poly.entity_id
_entity_poly.type
_entity_poly.pdbx_seq_one_letter_code
_entity_poly.pdbx_strand_id
1 'polypeptide(L)'
;MAELRDLIDQKIAEVRTKREAPPVVRLRAKPVAARTAKSPASGARSGATTLAMNDAQGALLPPGVDGEAHGLASAKSAQADARLANAMGHDVHWAYSGDTGPDSWGRLKPEFQQCMVGKRQSPIDIRDGIPVQLDPIQFDYRPSNFRVIDNGHTVQVNVEPGNGITVMGHRYELVQFHFHRPSEERINGRQYEMVAHLVHKDMDGRLAVVAVLMDQGKSHPLVQQVWNNLPLEKNLEQAAMNQIDLGQLLPEQRQYYTYMGSLTTPPCSEGVLWMVMKQPAGVSREQIGVFAKLYPMNARPVQSASGRLIKDGQ
;
A
#
# COMPACT_ATOMS: atom_id res chain seq x y z
N MET A 1 -12.21 50.08 8.68
CA MET A 1 -11.91 48.74 9.27
C MET A 1 -13.14 48.07 9.89
N ALA A 2 -14.10 48.80 10.50
CA ALA A 2 -15.35 48.22 10.99
C ALA A 2 -16.30 47.76 9.87
N GLU A 3 -16.49 48.59 8.83
CA GLU A 3 -17.43 48.30 7.73
C GLU A 3 -17.07 47.05 6.89
N LEU A 4 -15.77 46.75 6.74
CA LEU A 4 -15.34 45.56 5.99
C LEU A 4 -15.63 44.27 6.76
N ARG A 5 -15.62 44.34 8.10
CA ARG A 5 -15.85 43.19 8.98
C ARG A 5 -17.34 42.83 8.99
N ASP A 6 -18.21 43.84 9.04
CA ASP A 6 -19.66 43.66 8.95
C ASP A 6 -20.08 43.08 7.59
N LEU A 7 -19.43 43.51 6.50
CA LEU A 7 -19.69 42.98 5.16
C LEU A 7 -19.30 41.49 5.01
N ILE A 8 -18.20 41.09 5.66
CA ILE A 8 -17.75 39.69 5.68
C ILE A 8 -18.73 38.82 6.49
N ASP A 9 -19.17 39.30 7.66
CA ASP A 9 -20.09 38.55 8.51
C ASP A 9 -21.48 38.40 7.84
N GLN A 10 -21.94 39.43 7.12
CA GLN A 10 -23.19 39.38 6.36
C GLN A 10 -23.12 38.36 5.20
N LYS A 11 -21.98 38.31 4.48
CA LYS A 11 -21.72 37.32 3.41
C LYS A 11 -21.62 35.89 3.95
N ILE A 12 -21.02 35.69 5.12
CA ILE A 12 -20.93 34.37 5.77
C ILE A 12 -22.31 33.88 6.22
N ALA A 13 -23.18 34.78 6.70
CA ALA A 13 -24.54 34.45 7.07
C ALA A 13 -25.41 34.01 5.87
N GLU A 14 -25.29 34.68 4.72
CA GLU A 14 -25.98 34.30 3.47
C GLU A 14 -25.57 32.92 2.94
N VAL A 15 -24.30 32.54 3.09
CA VAL A 15 -23.80 31.23 2.64
C VAL A 15 -24.29 30.11 3.56
N ARG A 16 -24.47 30.39 4.86
CA ARG A 16 -24.99 29.42 5.82
C ARG A 16 -26.48 29.12 5.63
N THR A 17 -27.29 30.09 5.20
CA THR A 17 -28.73 29.89 4.98
C THR A 17 -29.06 29.17 3.68
N LYS A 18 -28.15 29.15 2.69
CA LYS A 18 -28.33 28.47 1.40
C LYS A 18 -27.90 27.00 1.37
N ARG A 19 -27.37 26.45 2.47
CA ARG A 19 -27.09 25.01 2.60
C ARG A 19 -28.32 24.29 3.14
N GLU A 20 -29.25 23.95 2.26
CA GLU A 20 -30.26 22.93 2.57
C GLU A 20 -29.57 21.57 2.75
N ALA A 21 -29.90 20.87 3.84
CA ALA A 21 -29.44 19.51 4.06
C ALA A 21 -30.07 18.57 3.03
N PRO A 22 -29.31 17.63 2.44
CA PRO A 22 -29.88 16.67 1.49
C PRO A 22 -30.95 15.80 2.16
N PRO A 23 -32.01 15.40 1.45
CA PRO A 23 -33.11 14.64 2.03
C PRO A 23 -32.64 13.26 2.49
N VAL A 24 -32.93 12.92 3.74
CA VAL A 24 -32.67 11.61 4.33
C VAL A 24 -33.68 10.60 3.78
N VAL A 25 -33.24 9.74 2.86
CA VAL A 25 -34.03 8.59 2.39
C VAL A 25 -33.98 7.49 3.45
N ARG A 26 -35.07 7.31 4.20
CA ARG A 26 -35.25 6.15 5.09
C ARG A 26 -35.61 4.92 4.26
N LEU A 27 -34.66 4.01 4.09
CA LEU A 27 -34.92 2.68 3.54
C LEU A 27 -35.77 1.87 4.52
N ARG A 28 -37.00 1.50 4.11
CA ARG A 28 -37.82 0.50 4.82
C ARG A 28 -37.21 -0.89 4.59
N ALA A 29 -36.79 -1.56 5.65
CA ALA A 29 -36.41 -2.97 5.59
C ALA A 29 -37.62 -3.84 5.26
N LYS A 30 -37.49 -4.71 4.24
CA LYS A 30 -38.45 -5.78 3.98
C LYS A 30 -38.23 -6.93 4.99
N PRO A 31 -39.29 -7.58 5.49
CA PRO A 31 -39.15 -8.68 6.45
C PRO A 31 -38.56 -9.92 5.75
N VAL A 32 -37.55 -10.51 6.37
CA VAL A 32 -36.95 -11.79 5.95
C VAL A 32 -37.85 -12.93 6.45
N ALA A 33 -38.32 -13.77 5.53
CA ALA A 33 -39.07 -14.97 5.85
C ALA A 33 -38.15 -16.02 6.51
N ALA A 34 -38.58 -16.53 7.67
CA ALA A 34 -37.89 -17.57 8.42
C ALA A 34 -37.85 -18.89 7.62
N ARG A 35 -36.64 -19.43 7.40
CA ARG A 35 -36.44 -20.79 6.90
C ARG A 35 -36.17 -21.70 8.10
N THR A 36 -37.09 -22.62 8.33
CA THR A 36 -37.04 -23.66 9.35
C THR A 36 -35.98 -24.71 9.01
N ALA A 37 -35.06 -24.96 9.93
CA ALA A 37 -34.14 -26.08 9.89
C ALA A 37 -34.82 -27.32 10.50
N LYS A 38 -34.90 -28.41 9.74
CA LYS A 38 -35.27 -29.74 10.25
C LYS A 38 -34.00 -30.53 10.57
N SER A 39 -33.87 -30.98 11.81
CA SER A 39 -32.98 -32.09 12.20
C SER A 39 -33.66 -33.44 11.93
N PRO A 40 -32.86 -34.50 11.72
CA PRO A 40 -33.10 -35.79 12.36
C PRO A 40 -31.86 -36.20 13.17
N ALA A 41 -32.00 -36.44 14.46
CA ALA A 41 -32.47 -37.67 15.10
C ALA A 41 -31.30 -38.58 15.50
N SER A 42 -31.19 -38.73 16.82
CA SER A 42 -30.24 -39.54 17.58
C SER A 42 -30.52 -41.03 17.46
N GLY A 43 -29.45 -41.83 17.41
CA GLY A 43 -29.48 -43.27 17.66
C GLY A 43 -28.31 -43.66 18.56
N ALA A 44 -28.58 -43.79 19.86
CA ALA A 44 -27.65 -44.33 20.84
C ALA A 44 -27.87 -45.84 21.00
N ARG A 45 -26.79 -46.63 21.02
CA ARG A 45 -26.74 -47.91 21.76
C ARG A 45 -25.35 -48.15 22.36
N SER A 46 -25.33 -47.96 23.68
CA SER A 46 -24.72 -48.79 24.73
C SER A 46 -23.84 -49.98 24.30
N GLY A 47 -22.65 -50.05 24.93
CA GLY A 47 -21.87 -51.27 25.11
C GLY A 47 -20.62 -50.99 25.94
N ALA A 48 -20.74 -51.04 27.27
CA ALA A 48 -19.61 -51.00 28.20
C ALA A 48 -19.13 -52.43 28.49
N THR A 49 -17.81 -52.66 28.50
CA THR A 49 -17.19 -53.71 29.31
C THR A 49 -15.76 -53.29 29.68
N THR A 50 -15.47 -53.46 30.96
CA THR A 50 -14.28 -53.09 31.75
C THR A 50 -13.19 -54.18 31.73
N LEU A 51 -12.06 -53.85 32.38
CA LEU A 51 -10.94 -54.69 32.88
C LEU A 51 -9.73 -54.78 31.92
N ALA A 52 -8.46 -54.65 32.34
CA ALA A 52 -7.83 -54.65 33.65
C ALA A 52 -6.46 -53.94 33.61
N MET A 53 -5.97 -53.60 34.81
CA MET A 53 -4.63 -53.12 35.17
C MET A 53 -3.58 -54.24 35.11
N ASN A 54 -2.30 -53.86 34.95
CA ASN A 54 -1.16 -54.38 35.71
C ASN A 54 0.09 -53.52 35.48
N ASP A 55 0.53 -52.80 36.52
CA ASP A 55 1.81 -52.94 37.26
C ASP A 55 3.00 -53.61 36.55
N ALA A 56 4.28 -53.27 36.77
CA ALA A 56 4.98 -52.25 37.56
C ALA A 56 6.50 -52.45 37.35
N GLN A 57 7.29 -51.54 37.98
CA GLN A 57 8.72 -51.67 38.37
C GLN A 57 9.78 -51.53 37.25
N GLY A 58 10.91 -50.85 37.42
CA GLY A 58 11.57 -50.17 38.55
C GLY A 58 12.94 -49.67 38.05
N ALA A 59 13.29 -48.42 38.28
CA ALA A 59 14.27 -47.96 39.28
C ALA A 59 15.72 -47.82 38.75
N LEU A 60 16.29 -46.60 38.91
CA LEU A 60 17.49 -46.29 39.73
C LEU A 60 18.22 -45.01 39.24
N LEU A 61 18.07 -43.94 40.03
CA LEU A 61 19.07 -42.87 40.26
C LEU A 61 20.01 -43.33 41.40
N PRO A 62 21.21 -42.76 41.62
CA PRO A 62 21.38 -41.52 42.43
C PRO A 62 22.67 -40.71 42.10
N PRO A 63 23.21 -39.86 42.99
CA PRO A 63 22.72 -38.62 43.65
C PRO A 63 23.54 -37.38 43.13
N GLY A 64 23.25 -36.09 43.33
CA GLY A 64 22.65 -35.30 44.42
C GLY A 64 23.73 -34.39 45.03
N VAL A 65 23.62 -33.05 44.92
CA VAL A 65 23.82 -32.02 45.98
C VAL A 65 23.56 -30.59 45.47
N ASP A 66 22.44 -30.03 45.92
CA ASP A 66 22.14 -28.72 46.55
C ASP A 66 22.76 -27.39 46.07
N GLY A 67 21.86 -26.40 45.91
CA GLY A 67 22.19 -24.97 45.89
C GLY A 67 21.02 -24.09 45.43
N GLU A 68 20.13 -23.70 46.35
CA GLU A 68 19.13 -22.65 46.16
C GLU A 68 19.81 -21.29 45.88
N ALA A 69 19.32 -20.55 44.88
CA ALA A 69 19.33 -19.08 44.88
C ALA A 69 18.22 -18.55 43.97
N HIS A 70 17.21 -17.94 44.61
CA HIS A 70 16.14 -17.19 43.98
C HIS A 70 16.63 -15.89 43.33
N GLY A 71 16.13 -15.63 42.11
CA GLY A 71 15.59 -14.32 41.74
C GLY A 71 16.53 -13.28 41.10
N LEU A 72 15.95 -12.52 40.17
CA LEU A 72 16.42 -11.27 39.56
C LEU A 72 17.22 -11.37 38.24
N ALA A 73 16.58 -11.89 37.18
CA ALA A 73 16.99 -11.59 35.81
C ALA A 73 15.80 -11.56 34.84
N SER A 74 14.86 -10.61 35.01
CA SER A 74 13.81 -10.37 34.01
C SER A 74 13.17 -8.98 34.03
N ALA A 75 13.90 -7.95 34.51
CA ALA A 75 13.38 -6.58 34.59
C ALA A 75 14.03 -5.58 33.62
N LYS A 76 15.11 -5.96 32.91
CA LYS A 76 15.85 -5.04 32.02
C LYS A 76 15.33 -4.96 30.59
N SER A 77 14.60 -5.97 30.08
CA SER A 77 13.98 -5.93 28.75
C SER A 77 12.66 -5.14 28.76
N ALA A 78 11.80 -5.38 29.77
CA ALA A 78 10.52 -4.69 29.91
C ALA A 78 10.67 -3.17 30.13
N GLN A 79 11.77 -2.71 30.75
CA GLN A 79 12.06 -1.28 30.91
C GLN A 79 12.59 -0.61 29.65
N ALA A 80 13.16 -1.35 28.70
CA ALA A 80 13.54 -0.82 27.39
C ALA A 80 12.29 -0.60 26.52
N ASP A 81 11.38 -1.57 26.53
CA ASP A 81 10.10 -1.48 25.82
C ASP A 81 9.18 -0.40 26.41
N ALA A 82 9.16 -0.25 27.74
CA ALA A 82 8.39 0.80 28.41
C ALA A 82 8.95 2.22 28.21
N ARG A 83 10.26 2.37 27.97
CA ARG A 83 10.86 3.68 27.66
C ARG A 83 10.50 4.18 26.26
N LEU A 84 10.23 3.28 25.32
CA LEU A 84 9.69 3.64 24.00
C LEU A 84 8.19 3.93 24.06
N ALA A 85 7.44 3.20 24.90
CA ALA A 85 6.01 3.41 25.06
C ALA A 85 5.62 4.72 25.77
N ASN A 86 6.53 5.29 26.59
CA ASN A 86 6.26 6.50 27.37
C ASN A 86 6.66 7.81 26.67
N ALA A 87 6.97 7.76 25.36
CA ALA A 87 7.11 8.92 24.49
C ALA A 87 5.82 9.16 23.67
N MET A 88 4.65 8.98 24.28
CA MET A 88 3.37 9.35 23.67
C MET A 88 3.19 10.87 23.71
N GLY A 89 3.51 11.51 22.59
CA GLY A 89 3.27 12.94 22.38
C GLY A 89 3.86 13.55 21.12
N HIS A 90 4.68 12.83 20.37
CA HIS A 90 5.16 13.26 19.06
C HIS A 90 4.61 12.31 17.99
N ASP A 91 3.95 12.87 16.98
CA ASP A 91 3.50 12.14 15.80
C ASP A 91 4.73 11.56 15.08
N VAL A 92 5.04 10.28 15.33
CA VAL A 92 6.25 9.65 14.82
C VAL A 92 6.11 9.49 13.30
N HIS A 93 6.90 10.28 12.57
CA HIS A 93 6.93 10.31 11.12
C HIS A 93 7.79 9.17 10.55
N TRP A 94 7.29 8.46 9.55
CA TRP A 94 8.04 7.38 8.89
C TRP A 94 9.04 7.94 7.87
N ALA A 95 10.09 7.19 7.57
CA ALA A 95 11.10 7.56 6.59
C ALA A 95 11.60 6.34 5.82
N TYR A 96 12.49 6.54 4.85
CA TYR A 96 13.16 5.46 4.12
C TYR A 96 14.52 5.06 4.73
N SER A 97 14.93 5.70 5.83
CA SER A 97 16.22 5.45 6.50
C SER A 97 16.16 5.81 7.98
N GLY A 98 17.14 5.34 8.76
CA GLY A 98 17.25 5.62 10.19
C GLY A 98 16.21 4.87 11.02
N ASP A 99 15.98 5.33 12.25
CA ASP A 99 15.16 4.63 13.24
C ASP A 99 13.69 4.48 12.83
N THR A 100 13.19 5.36 11.95
CA THR A 100 11.83 5.31 11.39
C THR A 100 11.78 4.74 9.97
N GLY A 101 12.84 4.03 9.55
CA GLY A 101 12.96 3.34 8.27
C GLY A 101 12.03 2.13 8.09
N PRO A 102 12.05 1.49 6.90
CA PRO A 102 11.14 0.39 6.54
C PRO A 102 11.10 -0.78 7.52
N ASP A 103 12.25 -1.15 8.12
CA ASP A 103 12.34 -2.24 9.11
C ASP A 103 11.58 -1.93 10.41
N SER A 104 11.32 -0.65 10.69
CA SER A 104 10.63 -0.17 11.88
C SER A 104 9.18 0.23 11.64
N TRP A 105 8.72 0.39 10.39
CA TRP A 105 7.41 0.98 10.06
C TRP A 105 6.25 0.37 10.86
N GLY A 106 6.18 -0.96 10.96
CA GLY A 106 5.09 -1.65 11.65
C GLY A 106 5.10 -1.50 13.18
N ARG A 107 6.14 -0.87 13.75
CA ARG A 107 6.25 -0.56 15.19
C ARG A 107 6.00 0.92 15.49
N LEU A 108 5.95 1.79 14.47
CA LEU A 108 5.81 3.24 14.69
C LEU A 108 4.41 3.60 15.19
N LYS A 109 3.38 2.96 14.64
CA LYS A 109 1.97 3.22 14.97
C LYS A 109 1.13 1.94 14.85
N PRO A 110 0.06 1.78 15.65
CA PRO A 110 -0.83 0.61 15.55
C PRO A 110 -1.39 0.38 14.14
N GLU A 111 -1.77 1.45 13.43
CA GLU A 111 -2.29 1.38 12.07
C GLU A 111 -1.27 0.91 11.02
N PHE A 112 0.03 0.91 11.34
CA PHE A 112 1.10 0.46 10.43
C PHE A 112 1.47 -1.01 10.63
N GLN A 113 0.83 -1.73 11.56
CA GLN A 113 1.17 -3.09 11.94
C GLN A 113 1.31 -4.04 10.72
N GLN A 114 0.51 -3.84 9.67
CA GLN A 114 0.54 -4.65 8.46
C GLN A 114 1.88 -4.58 7.71
N CYS A 115 2.65 -3.50 7.87
CA CYS A 115 4.01 -3.39 7.35
C CYS A 115 4.96 -4.46 7.91
N MET A 116 4.68 -4.99 9.11
CA MET A 116 5.50 -5.98 9.80
C MET A 116 4.91 -7.40 9.73
N VAL A 117 3.58 -7.53 9.86
CA VAL A 117 2.92 -8.86 9.96
C VAL A 117 2.26 -9.33 8.66
N GLY A 118 2.18 -8.46 7.65
CA GLY A 118 1.60 -8.77 6.35
C GLY A 118 2.36 -9.89 5.64
N LYS A 119 1.63 -10.74 4.91
CA LYS A 119 2.18 -11.90 4.17
C LYS A 119 2.10 -11.73 2.65
N ARG A 120 1.42 -10.70 2.17
CA ARG A 120 1.28 -10.34 0.75
C ARG A 120 1.77 -8.93 0.50
N GLN A 121 2.88 -8.57 1.13
CA GLN A 121 3.47 -7.25 1.03
C GLN A 121 4.08 -6.99 -0.36
N SER A 122 4.29 -5.72 -0.68
CA SER A 122 4.95 -5.22 -1.89
C SER A 122 6.03 -4.19 -1.50
N PRO A 123 7.07 -3.99 -2.31
CA PRO A 123 7.32 -4.59 -3.62
C PRO A 123 7.84 -6.04 -3.54
N ILE A 124 8.00 -6.72 -4.67
CA ILE A 124 8.64 -8.05 -4.75
C ILE A 124 9.69 -8.11 -5.88
N ASP A 125 10.56 -9.11 -5.80
CA ASP A 125 11.38 -9.55 -6.93
C ASP A 125 10.61 -10.62 -7.73
N ILE A 126 10.29 -10.32 -8.98
CA ILE A 126 9.52 -11.18 -9.89
C ILE A 126 10.49 -12.10 -10.62
N ARG A 127 10.47 -13.40 -10.30
CA ARG A 127 11.38 -14.40 -10.90
C ARG A 127 10.65 -15.46 -11.73
N ASP A 128 9.68 -16.16 -11.12
CA ASP A 128 9.05 -17.34 -11.70
C ASP A 128 7.55 -17.12 -11.94
N GLY A 129 7.21 -16.23 -12.86
CA GLY A 129 5.82 -15.99 -13.24
C GLY A 129 5.23 -17.15 -14.04
N ILE A 130 3.97 -17.50 -13.80
CA ILE A 130 3.28 -18.52 -14.58
C ILE A 130 2.86 -17.91 -15.92
N PRO A 131 3.38 -18.39 -17.06
CA PRO A 131 3.05 -17.84 -18.37
C PRO A 131 1.57 -18.08 -18.66
N VAL A 132 0.85 -17.00 -18.96
CA VAL A 132 -0.57 -17.03 -19.31
C VAL A 132 -0.88 -15.96 -20.35
N GLN A 133 -1.96 -16.17 -21.10
CA GLN A 133 -2.54 -15.10 -21.90
C GLN A 133 -3.37 -14.20 -20.98
N LEU A 134 -2.87 -13.00 -20.68
CA LEU A 134 -3.64 -12.00 -19.94
C LEU A 134 -4.50 -11.20 -20.90
N ASP A 135 -5.70 -10.82 -20.44
CA ASP A 135 -6.48 -9.79 -21.11
C ASP A 135 -5.69 -8.48 -21.11
N PRO A 136 -5.67 -7.70 -22.21
CA PRO A 136 -5.03 -6.40 -22.22
C PRO A 136 -5.67 -5.46 -21.21
N ILE A 137 -4.83 -4.67 -20.52
CA ILE A 137 -5.32 -3.53 -19.74
C ILE A 137 -5.85 -2.49 -20.74
N GLN A 138 -7.12 -2.12 -20.59
CA GLN A 138 -7.72 -1.05 -21.38
C GLN A 138 -7.43 0.28 -20.68
N PHE A 139 -6.54 1.07 -21.26
CA PHE A 139 -6.22 2.40 -20.76
C PHE A 139 -7.15 3.43 -21.39
N ASP A 140 -7.87 4.17 -20.55
CA ASP A 140 -8.70 5.32 -20.92
C ASP A 140 -8.08 6.55 -20.28
N TYR A 141 -6.98 6.99 -20.88
CA TYR A 141 -6.23 8.17 -20.48
C TYR A 141 -6.42 9.29 -21.50
N ARG A 142 -6.55 10.51 -20.99
CA ARG A 142 -6.79 11.72 -21.77
C ARG A 142 -5.99 12.89 -21.19
N PRO A 143 -5.59 13.86 -22.02
CA PRO A 143 -4.99 15.09 -21.53
C PRO A 143 -5.82 15.72 -20.41
N SER A 144 -5.19 15.97 -19.27
CA SER A 144 -5.88 16.40 -18.05
C SER A 144 -5.08 17.45 -17.29
N ASN A 145 -5.78 18.32 -16.57
CA ASN A 145 -5.12 19.24 -15.63
C ASN A 145 -4.51 18.43 -14.48
N PHE A 146 -3.39 18.93 -13.95
CA PHE A 146 -2.68 18.24 -12.89
C PHE A 146 -2.00 19.21 -11.92
N ARG A 147 -1.67 18.68 -10.75
CA ARG A 147 -0.91 19.35 -9.70
C ARG A 147 0.24 18.46 -9.26
N VAL A 148 1.39 19.04 -9.01
CA VAL A 148 2.57 18.33 -8.51
C VAL A 148 2.77 18.69 -7.05
N ILE A 149 3.03 17.70 -6.21
CA ILE A 149 3.36 17.89 -4.80
C ILE A 149 4.60 17.08 -4.47
N ASP A 150 5.55 17.71 -3.79
CA ASP A 150 6.58 17.00 -3.03
C ASP A 150 6.00 16.77 -1.62
N ASN A 151 5.55 15.55 -1.34
CA ASN A 151 4.89 15.23 -0.06
C ASN A 151 5.87 14.81 1.05
N GLY A 152 7.17 15.04 0.86
CA GLY A 152 8.21 14.62 1.79
C GLY A 152 8.67 13.16 1.63
N HIS A 153 7.97 12.35 0.84
CA HIS A 153 8.31 10.94 0.56
C HIS A 153 8.52 10.64 -0.93
N THR A 154 7.92 11.43 -1.80
CA THR A 154 7.99 11.30 -3.25
C THR A 154 7.58 12.61 -3.91
N VAL A 155 7.87 12.73 -5.21
CA VAL A 155 7.11 13.61 -6.10
C VAL A 155 5.84 12.86 -6.51
N GLN A 156 4.68 13.42 -6.17
CA GLN A 156 3.36 12.90 -6.52
C GLN A 156 2.66 13.87 -7.47
N VAL A 157 1.88 13.33 -8.38
CA VAL A 157 1.09 14.08 -9.36
C VAL A 157 -0.38 13.70 -9.19
N ASN A 158 -1.16 14.69 -8.78
CA ASN A 158 -2.62 14.60 -8.68
C ASN A 158 -3.21 15.03 -10.02
N VAL A 159 -4.05 14.18 -10.61
CA VAL A 159 -4.67 14.39 -11.92
C VAL A 159 -6.18 14.52 -11.74
N GLU A 160 -6.81 15.43 -12.49
CA GLU A 160 -8.26 15.59 -12.44
C GLU A 160 -9.00 14.28 -12.83
N PRO A 161 -10.21 14.04 -12.27
CA PRO A 161 -10.95 12.80 -12.50
C PRO A 161 -11.28 12.47 -13.97
N GLY A 162 -11.47 11.17 -14.21
CA GLY A 162 -11.93 10.60 -15.48
C GLY A 162 -10.82 10.10 -16.39
N ASN A 163 -9.67 9.78 -15.81
CA ASN A 163 -8.68 8.86 -16.37
C ASN A 163 -8.77 7.54 -15.62
N GLY A 164 -8.52 6.42 -16.27
CA GLY A 164 -8.46 5.15 -15.56
C GLY A 164 -8.17 3.95 -16.43
N ILE A 165 -8.30 2.76 -15.83
CA ILE A 165 -8.06 1.48 -16.48
C ILE A 165 -9.24 0.53 -16.32
N THR A 166 -9.47 -0.31 -17.32
CA THR A 166 -10.35 -1.48 -17.20
C THR A 166 -9.51 -2.74 -17.37
N VAL A 167 -9.58 -3.62 -16.38
CA VAL A 167 -8.82 -4.88 -16.34
C VAL A 167 -9.62 -5.95 -15.61
N MET A 168 -9.61 -7.19 -16.11
CA MET A 168 -10.37 -8.31 -15.53
C MET A 168 -11.86 -8.00 -15.32
N GLY A 169 -12.47 -7.19 -16.20
CA GLY A 169 -13.87 -6.79 -16.11
C GLY A 169 -14.19 -5.70 -15.07
N HIS A 170 -13.17 -5.12 -14.41
CA HIS A 170 -13.33 -4.08 -13.40
C HIS A 170 -12.73 -2.75 -13.86
N ARG A 171 -13.44 -1.65 -13.61
CA ARG A 171 -12.99 -0.28 -13.86
C ARG A 171 -12.36 0.30 -12.60
N TYR A 172 -11.17 0.88 -12.74
CA TYR A 172 -10.47 1.62 -11.69
C TYR A 172 -10.16 3.04 -12.19
N GLU A 173 -10.62 4.05 -11.46
CA GLU A 173 -10.31 5.45 -11.74
C GLU A 173 -8.93 5.81 -11.18
N LEU A 174 -8.14 6.54 -11.96
CA LEU A 174 -6.84 7.05 -11.52
C LEU A 174 -7.05 8.06 -10.40
N VAL A 175 -6.24 7.93 -9.35
CA VAL A 175 -6.21 8.85 -8.21
C VAL A 175 -4.99 9.77 -8.32
N GLN A 176 -3.82 9.20 -8.58
CA GLN A 176 -2.55 9.90 -8.67
C GLN A 176 -1.50 9.00 -9.32
N PHE A 177 -0.35 9.56 -9.70
CA PHE A 177 0.86 8.77 -9.88
C PHE A 177 2.05 9.41 -9.16
N HIS A 178 3.06 8.62 -8.84
CA HIS A 178 4.26 9.07 -8.13
C HIS A 178 5.47 8.23 -8.52
N PHE A 179 6.65 8.61 -8.03
CA PHE A 179 7.93 8.04 -8.46
C PHE A 179 8.74 7.46 -7.30
N HIS A 180 9.45 6.37 -7.57
CA HIS A 180 10.47 5.84 -6.67
C HIS A 180 11.82 5.72 -7.37
N ARG A 181 12.88 5.91 -6.58
CA ARG A 181 14.27 5.70 -6.95
C ARG A 181 15.01 4.98 -5.81
N PRO A 182 15.73 3.87 -6.11
CA PRO A 182 15.65 3.09 -7.36
C PRO A 182 14.25 2.47 -7.54
N SER A 183 14.03 1.63 -8.56
CA SER A 183 12.74 0.92 -8.68
C SER A 183 12.46 0.07 -7.43
N GLU A 184 11.20 0.06 -6.99
CA GLU A 184 10.76 -0.78 -5.89
C GLU A 184 10.70 -2.24 -6.32
N GLU A 185 10.02 -2.52 -7.42
CA GLU A 185 9.97 -3.86 -8.02
C GLU A 185 11.31 -4.24 -8.64
N ARG A 186 11.58 -5.55 -8.66
CA ARG A 186 12.69 -6.16 -9.40
C ARG A 186 12.16 -7.22 -10.35
N ILE A 187 12.89 -7.45 -11.44
CA ILE A 187 12.63 -8.55 -12.37
C ILE A 187 13.90 -9.39 -12.47
N ASN A 188 13.82 -10.67 -12.10
CA ASN A 188 14.95 -11.59 -12.07
C ASN A 188 16.17 -11.03 -11.30
N GLY A 189 15.91 -10.38 -10.17
CA GLY A 189 16.92 -9.72 -9.34
C GLY A 189 17.40 -8.36 -9.85
N ARG A 190 17.07 -7.96 -11.08
CA ARG A 190 17.41 -6.65 -11.65
C ARG A 190 16.52 -5.56 -11.04
N GLN A 191 17.17 -4.57 -10.44
CA GLN A 191 16.56 -3.30 -10.06
C GLN A 191 16.80 -2.27 -11.17
N TYR A 192 15.82 -1.42 -11.43
CA TYR A 192 15.86 -0.37 -12.43
C TYR A 192 16.15 0.99 -11.79
N GLU A 193 16.51 1.99 -12.60
CA GLU A 193 16.89 3.32 -12.10
C GLU A 193 15.74 4.03 -11.39
N MET A 194 14.52 3.90 -11.90
CA MET A 194 13.32 4.47 -11.29
C MET A 194 12.08 3.61 -11.58
N VAL A 195 10.97 3.89 -10.90
CA VAL A 195 9.64 3.38 -11.25
C VAL A 195 8.60 4.48 -11.05
N ALA A 196 7.60 4.54 -11.93
CA ALA A 196 6.38 5.30 -11.70
C ALA A 196 5.24 4.37 -11.31
N HIS A 197 4.54 4.68 -10.22
CA HIS A 197 3.35 3.96 -9.77
C HIS A 197 2.10 4.80 -10.06
N LEU A 198 1.23 4.30 -10.94
CA LEU A 198 -0.06 4.91 -11.26
C LEU A 198 -1.12 4.22 -10.40
N VAL A 199 -1.65 4.93 -9.42
CA VAL A 199 -2.58 4.40 -8.42
C VAL A 199 -4.00 4.65 -8.85
N HIS A 200 -4.77 3.57 -8.95
CA HIS A 200 -6.18 3.57 -9.33
C HIS A 200 -7.04 2.98 -8.23
N LYS A 201 -8.33 3.36 -8.21
CA LYS A 201 -9.30 2.91 -7.22
C LYS A 201 -10.66 2.67 -7.88
N ASP A 202 -11.31 1.56 -7.54
CA ASP A 202 -12.69 1.29 -7.98
C ASP A 202 -13.73 1.91 -7.03
N MET A 203 -15.01 1.77 -7.37
CA MET A 203 -16.13 2.29 -6.58
C MET A 203 -16.27 1.63 -5.20
N ASP A 204 -15.71 0.43 -5.02
CA ASP A 204 -15.71 -0.31 -3.76
C ASP A 204 -14.46 0.03 -2.91
N GLY A 205 -13.56 0.89 -3.42
CA GLY A 205 -12.33 1.28 -2.76
C GLY A 205 -11.16 0.30 -2.97
N ARG A 206 -11.30 -0.72 -3.83
CA ARG A 206 -10.20 -1.62 -4.16
C ARG A 206 -9.16 -0.89 -5.00
N LEU A 207 -7.89 -1.15 -4.75
CA LEU A 207 -6.79 -0.48 -5.41
C LEU A 207 -6.18 -1.35 -6.52
N ALA A 208 -5.81 -0.69 -7.61
CA ALA A 208 -5.00 -1.27 -8.67
C ALA A 208 -3.83 -0.33 -9.00
N VAL A 209 -2.62 -0.86 -9.09
CA VAL A 209 -1.40 -0.09 -9.38
C VAL A 209 -0.77 -0.60 -10.65
N VAL A 210 -0.55 0.31 -11.61
CA VAL A 210 0.31 0.06 -12.77
C VAL A 210 1.69 0.58 -12.44
N ALA A 211 2.70 -0.29 -12.48
CA ALA A 211 4.09 0.07 -12.28
C ALA A 211 4.82 0.12 -13.62
N VAL A 212 5.32 1.31 -13.97
CA VAL A 212 6.15 1.53 -15.15
C VAL A 212 7.60 1.64 -14.69
N LEU A 213 8.36 0.57 -14.90
CA LEU A 213 9.81 0.56 -14.65
C LEU A 213 10.50 1.53 -15.60
N MET A 214 11.55 2.20 -15.14
CA MET A 214 12.27 3.20 -15.92
C MET A 214 13.77 2.97 -15.84
N ASP A 215 14.43 3.02 -16.99
CA ASP A 215 15.89 2.86 -17.10
C ASP A 215 16.51 3.99 -17.91
N GLN A 216 17.83 4.14 -17.80
CA GLN A 216 18.57 5.16 -18.52
C GLN A 216 18.33 5.02 -20.04
N GLY A 217 17.80 6.07 -20.64
CA GLY A 217 17.47 6.15 -22.06
C GLY A 217 17.42 7.59 -22.56
N LYS A 218 16.53 7.85 -23.52
CA LYS A 218 16.25 9.21 -23.99
C LYS A 218 15.48 10.01 -22.93
N SER A 219 15.49 11.33 -23.06
CA SER A 219 14.65 12.20 -22.23
C SER A 219 13.17 11.85 -22.40
N HIS A 220 12.48 11.70 -21.28
CA HIS A 220 11.06 11.37 -21.22
C HIS A 220 10.24 12.67 -21.14
N PRO A 221 9.39 12.99 -22.13
CA PRO A 221 8.67 14.27 -22.19
C PRO A 221 7.75 14.51 -20.98
N LEU A 222 6.95 13.51 -20.61
CA LEU A 222 6.07 13.60 -19.44
C LEU A 222 6.83 13.82 -18.13
N VAL A 223 7.93 13.10 -17.89
CA VAL A 223 8.77 13.31 -16.70
C VAL A 223 9.34 14.74 -16.69
N GLN A 224 9.78 15.25 -17.83
CA GLN A 224 10.24 16.64 -17.94
C GLN A 224 9.13 17.63 -17.59
N GLN A 225 7.91 17.38 -18.06
CA GLN A 225 6.76 18.21 -17.75
C GLN A 225 6.46 18.24 -16.25
N VAL A 226 6.55 17.11 -15.56
CA VAL A 226 6.43 17.07 -14.09
C VAL A 226 7.57 17.85 -13.44
N TRP A 227 8.82 17.66 -13.89
CA TRP A 227 9.98 18.35 -13.30
C TRP A 227 9.92 19.87 -13.45
N ASN A 228 9.39 20.34 -14.57
CA ASN A 228 9.16 21.77 -14.82
C ASN A 228 8.11 22.38 -13.88
N ASN A 229 7.29 21.55 -13.23
CA ASN A 229 6.24 21.97 -12.30
C ASN A 229 6.50 21.50 -10.86
N LEU A 230 7.74 21.14 -10.51
CA LEU A 230 8.09 20.84 -9.12
C LEU A 230 7.78 22.04 -8.22
N PRO A 231 7.13 21.83 -7.06
CA PRO A 231 6.86 22.90 -6.12
C PRO A 231 8.17 23.39 -5.49
N LEU A 232 8.20 24.68 -5.12
CA LEU A 232 9.33 25.28 -4.40
C LEU A 232 9.38 24.87 -2.92
N GLU A 233 8.24 24.43 -2.37
CA GLU A 233 8.09 24.04 -0.98
C GLU A 233 7.42 22.66 -0.87
N LYS A 234 7.86 21.86 0.09
CA LYS A 234 7.23 20.57 0.39
C LYS A 234 5.82 20.78 0.92
N ASN A 235 4.94 19.82 0.63
CA ASN A 235 3.54 19.77 1.03
C ASN A 235 2.66 20.90 0.48
N LEU A 236 3.19 21.71 -0.45
CA LEU A 236 2.39 22.67 -1.22
C LEU A 236 2.23 22.17 -2.65
N GLU A 237 0.98 22.11 -3.11
CA GLU A 237 0.68 21.71 -4.49
C GLU A 237 1.01 22.84 -5.48
N GLN A 238 1.77 22.52 -6.52
CA GLN A 238 1.98 23.38 -7.67
C GLN A 238 1.04 22.96 -8.80
N ALA A 239 0.08 23.82 -9.13
CA ALA A 239 -0.78 23.60 -10.30
C ALA A 239 -0.01 23.85 -11.60
N ALA A 240 -0.15 22.97 -12.57
CA ALA A 240 0.44 23.15 -13.89
C ALA A 240 -0.51 23.93 -14.81
N MET A 241 0.05 24.77 -15.67
CA MET A 241 -0.72 25.54 -16.67
C MET A 241 -1.08 24.72 -17.90
N ASN A 242 -0.32 23.65 -18.18
CA ASN A 242 -0.53 22.76 -19.32
C ASN A 242 -1.19 21.45 -18.85
N GLN A 243 -1.79 20.72 -19.79
CA GLN A 243 -2.33 19.38 -19.51
C GLN A 243 -1.25 18.30 -19.64
N ILE A 244 -1.41 17.22 -18.87
CA ILE A 244 -0.56 16.02 -18.94
C ILE A 244 -1.31 14.88 -19.61
N ASP A 245 -0.64 14.15 -20.49
CA ASP A 245 -1.17 12.95 -21.15
C ASP A 245 -0.44 11.70 -20.63
N LEU A 246 -1.10 10.95 -19.75
CA LEU A 246 -0.53 9.76 -19.10
C LEU A 246 -0.28 8.61 -20.07
N GLY A 247 -0.89 8.63 -21.26
CA GLY A 247 -0.58 7.67 -22.32
C GLY A 247 0.90 7.70 -22.69
N GLN A 248 1.57 8.84 -22.54
CA GLN A 248 3.01 9.01 -22.80
C GLN A 248 3.90 8.27 -21.80
N LEU A 249 3.39 7.91 -20.61
CA LEU A 249 4.13 7.14 -19.61
C LEU A 249 4.13 5.65 -19.93
N LEU A 250 3.18 5.19 -20.74
CA LEU A 250 3.03 3.77 -21.05
C LEU A 250 4.06 3.33 -22.09
N PRO A 251 4.71 2.17 -21.89
CA PRO A 251 5.56 1.59 -22.92
C PRO A 251 4.75 1.19 -24.17
N GLU A 252 5.44 1.06 -25.30
CA GLU A 252 4.85 0.60 -26.56
C GLU A 252 4.26 -0.81 -26.42
N GLN A 253 5.03 -1.71 -25.80
CA GLN A 253 4.66 -3.07 -25.46
C GLN A 253 4.05 -3.09 -24.05
N ARG A 254 2.80 -3.53 -23.97
CA ARG A 254 1.97 -3.44 -22.77
C ARG A 254 1.78 -4.78 -22.05
N GLN A 255 2.62 -5.77 -22.33
CA GLN A 255 2.66 -6.98 -21.52
C GLN A 255 3.08 -6.65 -20.09
N TYR A 256 2.51 -7.37 -19.13
CA TYR A 256 2.69 -7.09 -17.72
C TYR A 256 2.71 -8.37 -16.89
N TYR A 257 3.37 -8.30 -15.75
CA TYR A 257 3.19 -9.25 -14.66
C TYR A 257 2.02 -8.78 -13.79
N THR A 258 1.23 -9.71 -13.23
CA THR A 258 0.20 -9.35 -12.25
C THR A 258 0.15 -10.26 -11.05
N TYR A 259 -0.10 -9.65 -9.88
CA TYR A 259 -0.20 -10.30 -8.58
C TYR A 259 -1.03 -9.47 -7.60
N MET A 260 -1.49 -10.10 -6.52
CA MET A 260 -2.08 -9.39 -5.37
C MET A 260 -1.01 -9.06 -4.33
N GLY A 261 -0.94 -7.78 -3.96
CA GLY A 261 0.08 -7.21 -3.09
C GLY A 261 -0.48 -6.22 -2.06
N SER A 262 0.36 -5.24 -1.71
CA SER A 262 0.04 -4.18 -0.76
C SER A 262 0.45 -2.81 -1.30
N LEU A 263 0.11 -1.75 -0.57
CA LEU A 263 0.84 -0.49 -0.67
C LEU A 263 2.30 -0.69 -0.25
N THR A 264 3.23 0.06 -0.86
CA THR A 264 4.67 0.03 -0.56
C THR A 264 5.08 1.06 0.48
N THR A 265 4.13 1.83 1.01
CA THR A 265 4.30 2.79 2.10
C THR A 265 3.30 2.51 3.22
N PRO A 266 3.55 2.97 4.46
CA PRO A 266 2.59 2.83 5.55
C PRO A 266 1.21 3.41 5.17
N PRO A 267 0.10 2.73 5.49
CA PRO A 267 -0.03 1.59 6.42
C PRO A 267 0.26 0.19 5.82
N CYS A 268 0.81 0.12 4.60
CA CYS A 268 1.13 -1.13 3.91
C CYS A 268 -0.06 -2.08 3.72
N SER A 269 -1.25 -1.50 3.49
CA SER A 269 -2.50 -2.24 3.31
C SER A 269 -2.41 -3.23 2.16
N GLU A 270 -2.75 -4.49 2.42
CA GLU A 270 -2.85 -5.55 1.41
C GLU A 270 -4.16 -5.46 0.60
N GLY A 271 -4.26 -6.27 -0.46
CA GLY A 271 -5.43 -6.30 -1.34
C GLY A 271 -5.30 -5.37 -2.55
N VAL A 272 -4.07 -4.97 -2.89
CA VAL A 272 -3.77 -4.13 -4.07
C VAL A 272 -3.48 -5.03 -5.26
N LEU A 273 -4.18 -4.81 -6.38
CA LEU A 273 -3.87 -5.48 -7.65
C LEU A 273 -2.67 -4.78 -8.31
N TRP A 274 -1.56 -5.49 -8.48
CA TRP A 274 -0.37 -4.96 -9.14
C TRP A 274 -0.31 -5.41 -10.60
N MET A 275 0.09 -4.49 -11.47
CA MET A 275 0.38 -4.72 -12.89
C MET A 275 1.72 -4.07 -13.21
N VAL A 276 2.78 -4.87 -13.28
CA VAL A 276 4.15 -4.40 -13.52
C VAL A 276 4.46 -4.56 -15.00
N MET A 277 4.61 -3.44 -15.71
CA MET A 277 4.88 -3.43 -17.14
C MET A 277 6.26 -4.05 -17.42
N LYS A 278 6.32 -4.96 -18.40
CA LYS A 278 7.56 -5.71 -18.73
C LYS A 278 8.59 -4.86 -19.45
N GLN A 279 8.13 -3.99 -20.37
CA GLN A 279 9.00 -3.07 -21.09
C GLN A 279 9.24 -1.81 -20.23
N PRO A 280 10.50 -1.49 -19.88
CA PRO A 280 10.79 -0.26 -19.16
C PRO A 280 10.66 0.95 -20.10
N ALA A 281 10.24 2.08 -19.54
CA ALA A 281 10.30 3.38 -20.21
C ALA A 281 11.73 3.96 -20.11
N GLY A 282 12.15 4.72 -21.13
CA GLY A 282 13.42 5.43 -21.11
C GLY A 282 13.32 6.75 -20.37
N VAL A 283 14.29 7.06 -19.51
CA VAL A 283 14.43 8.35 -18.82
C VAL A 283 15.88 8.82 -18.90
N SER A 284 16.14 10.11 -19.12
CA SER A 284 17.53 10.56 -19.27
C SER A 284 18.29 10.55 -17.94
N ARG A 285 19.62 10.47 -18.02
CA ARG A 285 20.49 10.54 -16.84
C ARG A 285 20.28 11.84 -16.06
N GLU A 286 20.02 12.95 -16.75
CA GLU A 286 19.77 14.25 -16.15
C GLU A 286 18.44 14.25 -15.38
N GLN A 287 17.39 13.64 -15.95
CA GLN A 287 16.08 13.52 -15.29
C GLN A 287 16.13 12.63 -14.06
N ILE A 288 16.86 11.51 -14.12
CA ILE A 288 17.17 10.67 -12.95
C ILE A 288 17.92 11.50 -11.91
N GLY A 289 18.91 12.29 -12.34
CA GLY A 289 19.72 13.15 -11.48
C GLY A 289 18.91 14.24 -10.76
N VAL A 290 17.86 14.79 -11.39
CA VAL A 290 16.93 15.72 -10.73
C VAL A 290 16.20 15.02 -9.59
N PHE A 291 15.59 13.86 -9.84
CA PHE A 291 14.88 13.12 -8.81
C PHE A 291 15.81 12.64 -7.69
N ALA A 292 17.01 12.15 -8.03
CA ALA A 292 18.01 11.70 -7.07
C ALA A 292 18.49 12.78 -6.09
N LYS A 293 18.42 14.06 -6.47
CA LYS A 293 18.73 15.19 -5.56
C LYS A 293 17.64 15.40 -4.51
N LEU A 294 16.38 15.15 -4.87
CA LEU A 294 15.24 15.24 -3.95
C LEU A 294 15.15 13.97 -3.09
N TYR A 295 15.28 12.81 -3.73
CA TYR A 295 15.10 11.48 -3.16
C TYR A 295 16.22 10.55 -3.65
N PRO A 296 17.36 10.49 -2.93
CA PRO A 296 18.44 9.57 -3.25
C PRO A 296 17.99 8.10 -3.15
N MET A 297 17.14 7.81 -2.16
CA MET A 297 16.57 6.50 -1.87
C MET A 297 15.18 6.71 -1.27
N ASN A 298 14.13 6.35 -2.00
CA ASN A 298 12.77 6.28 -1.49
C ASN A 298 12.07 4.96 -1.86
N ALA A 299 12.85 3.89 -2.03
CA ALA A 299 12.33 2.57 -2.35
C ALA A 299 12.28 1.69 -1.09
N ARG A 300 11.13 1.07 -0.82
CA ARG A 300 11.00 0.02 0.18
C ARG A 300 11.78 -1.22 -0.28
N PRO A 301 12.48 -1.93 0.62
CA PRO A 301 13.09 -3.22 0.29
C PRO A 301 12.08 -4.23 -0.26
N VAL A 302 12.53 -5.10 -1.17
CA VAL A 302 11.70 -6.21 -1.68
C VAL A 302 11.23 -7.13 -0.55
N GLN A 303 9.98 -7.53 -0.62
CA GLN A 303 9.32 -8.39 0.35
C GLN A 303 9.29 -9.83 -0.18
N SER A 304 9.10 -10.79 0.73
CA SER A 304 8.98 -12.20 0.34
C SER A 304 7.77 -12.43 -0.56
N ALA A 305 7.99 -13.09 -1.69
CA ALA A 305 6.91 -13.53 -2.56
C ALA A 305 6.00 -14.58 -1.89
N SER A 306 6.38 -15.20 -0.78
CA SER A 306 5.49 -16.03 0.08
C SER A 306 4.57 -17.02 -0.67
N GLY A 307 5.04 -17.59 -1.78
CA GLY A 307 4.29 -18.55 -2.62
C GLY A 307 3.05 -17.99 -3.33
N ARG A 308 2.85 -16.66 -3.41
CA ARG A 308 1.71 -16.11 -4.17
C ARG A 308 1.89 -16.33 -5.66
N LEU A 309 0.76 -16.61 -6.32
CA LEU A 309 0.66 -16.71 -7.76
C LEU A 309 1.02 -15.36 -8.41
N ILE A 310 2.01 -15.39 -9.29
CA ILE A 310 2.37 -14.30 -10.19
C ILE A 310 2.05 -14.77 -11.60
N LYS A 311 1.22 -14.02 -12.32
CA LYS A 311 0.92 -14.30 -13.73
C LYS A 311 1.89 -13.51 -14.60
N ASP A 312 2.49 -14.17 -15.59
CA ASP A 312 3.35 -13.55 -16.60
C ASP A 312 2.62 -13.48 -17.94
N GLY A 313 2.19 -12.27 -18.32
CA GLY A 313 1.54 -12.02 -19.60
C GLY A 313 2.50 -12.23 -20.77
N GLN A 314 2.09 -13.09 -21.71
CA GLN A 314 2.76 -13.34 -22.99
C GLN A 314 2.18 -12.47 -24.12
#